data_AF-A0A839IB74-F1
#
_entry.id   AF-A0A839IB74-F1
#
_cell.length_a   1.000
_cell.length_b   1.000
_cell.length_c   1.000
_cell.angle_alpha   90.00
_cell.angle_beta   90.00
_cell.angle_gamma   90.00
#
_symmetry.space_group_name_H-M   'P 1'
#
loop_
_entity.id
_entity.type
_entity.pdbx_description
1 polymer ?
#
loop_
_entity_poly.entity_id
_entity_poly.type
_entity_poly.pdbx_seq_one_letter_code
_entity_poly.pdbx_strand_id
1 'polypeptide(L)'
;MNRKEYKKCCDDEVDWATLDQLHEATLQISNQCFEYKKLCVGILGVVVAALLKVEPKTSFSIIALVCIVISCGFWICDTTAYFYQKANRKVMSDVISKIKTRNEVKIENKSLKVNSWSQAFFNRSMHLYYYILSVCFTVILLENFFWVERTY
;
A
#
# COMPACT_ATOMS: atom_id res chain seq x y z
N MET A 1 38.83 14.58 16.74
CA MET A 1 38.67 13.60 15.64
C MET A 1 38.62 14.38 14.34
N ASN A 2 39.73 14.43 13.59
CA ASN A 2 39.82 15.19 12.35
C ASN A 2 39.06 14.40 11.27
N ARG A 3 37.80 14.78 10.96
CA ARG A 3 37.05 14.14 9.88
C ARG A 3 37.66 14.60 8.56
N LYS A 4 38.15 13.66 7.75
CA LYS A 4 38.53 13.96 6.36
C LYS A 4 37.31 14.59 5.68
N GLU A 5 37.52 15.71 5.01
CA GLU A 5 36.49 16.39 4.25
C GLU A 5 36.00 15.47 3.14
N TYR A 6 34.68 15.35 2.99
CA TYR A 6 34.09 14.56 1.91
C TYR A 6 34.32 15.27 0.58
N LYS A 7 35.06 14.63 -0.33
CA LYS A 7 35.26 15.13 -1.69
C LYS A 7 34.43 14.31 -2.66
N LYS A 8 33.36 14.91 -3.16
CA LYS A 8 32.45 14.28 -4.13
C LYS A 8 33.21 13.96 -5.41
N CYS A 9 33.22 12.68 -5.81
CA CYS A 9 33.76 12.25 -7.10
C CYS A 9 32.64 12.14 -8.15
N CYS A 10 33.00 12.02 -9.44
CA CYS A 10 32.05 11.88 -10.55
C CYS A 10 31.07 10.70 -10.30
N ASP A 11 31.57 9.55 -9.85
CA ASP A 11 30.73 8.38 -9.54
C ASP A 11 29.72 8.68 -8.42
N ASP A 12 30.13 9.47 -7.41
CA ASP A 12 29.23 9.88 -6.35
C ASP A 12 28.16 10.85 -6.89
N GLU A 13 28.47 11.74 -7.82
CA GLU A 13 27.47 12.62 -8.46
C GLU A 13 26.39 11.83 -9.19
N VAL A 14 26.77 10.81 -9.96
CA VAL A 14 25.84 9.92 -10.67
C VAL A 14 24.98 9.13 -9.66
N ASP A 15 25.58 8.62 -8.60
CA ASP A 15 24.86 7.88 -7.56
C ASP A 15 23.88 8.79 -6.79
N TRP A 16 24.26 10.04 -6.48
CA TRP A 16 23.36 11.02 -5.86
C TRP A 16 22.19 11.39 -6.76
N ALA A 17 22.42 11.62 -8.06
CA ALA A 17 21.35 11.87 -9.02
C ALA A 17 20.37 10.67 -9.11
N THR A 18 20.92 9.44 -9.05
CA THR A 18 20.11 8.21 -9.02
C THR A 18 19.29 8.11 -7.74
N LEU A 19 19.86 8.48 -6.58
CA LEU A 19 19.14 8.49 -5.30
C LEU A 19 17.96 9.46 -5.32
N ASP A 20 18.14 10.66 -5.90
CA ASP A 20 17.09 11.66 -5.99
C ASP A 20 15.93 11.15 -6.87
N GLN A 21 16.24 10.57 -8.03
CA GLN A 21 15.23 9.96 -8.91
C GLN A 21 14.47 8.81 -8.22
N LEU A 22 15.18 7.93 -7.52
CA LEU A 22 14.57 6.83 -6.78
C LEU A 22 13.69 7.33 -5.63
N HIS A 23 14.11 8.40 -4.94
CA HIS A 23 13.33 9.00 -3.86
C HIS A 23 12.05 9.62 -4.40
N GLU A 24 12.14 10.39 -5.47
CA GLU A 24 10.98 11.01 -6.13
C GLU A 24 9.99 9.95 -6.64
N ALA A 25 10.48 8.91 -7.31
CA ALA A 25 9.65 7.79 -7.75
C ALA A 25 8.98 7.07 -6.56
N THR A 26 9.71 6.86 -5.46
CA THR A 26 9.17 6.25 -4.23
C THR A 26 8.07 7.11 -3.61
N LEU A 27 8.23 8.43 -3.63
CA LEU A 27 7.24 9.38 -3.12
C LEU A 27 6.00 9.39 -4.01
N GLN A 28 6.17 9.41 -5.33
CA GLN A 28 5.06 9.34 -6.28
C GLN A 28 4.24 8.07 -6.11
N ILE A 29 4.90 6.90 -5.95
CA ILE A 29 4.22 5.63 -5.66
C ILE A 29 3.43 5.72 -4.35
N SER A 30 4.00 6.34 -3.30
CA SER A 30 3.30 6.55 -2.04
C SER A 30 2.04 7.41 -2.21
N ASN A 31 2.11 8.44 -3.06
CA ASN A 31 0.95 9.27 -3.37
C ASN A 31 -0.09 8.48 -4.16
N GLN A 32 0.30 7.66 -5.14
CA GLN A 32 -0.63 6.77 -5.86
C GLN A 32 -1.35 5.80 -4.91
N CYS A 33 -0.65 5.21 -3.94
CA CYS A 33 -1.24 4.40 -2.88
C CYS A 33 -2.33 5.14 -2.08
N PHE A 34 -2.15 6.43 -1.83
CA PHE A 34 -3.14 7.27 -1.17
C PHE A 34 -4.33 7.60 -2.09
N GLU A 35 -4.07 7.90 -3.36
CA GLU A 35 -5.11 8.13 -4.36
C GLU A 35 -6.01 6.89 -4.54
N TYR A 36 -5.43 5.68 -4.60
CA TYR A 36 -6.21 4.44 -4.66
C TYR A 36 -7.17 4.28 -3.49
N LYS A 37 -6.77 4.66 -2.28
CA LYS A 37 -7.62 4.59 -1.09
C LYS A 37 -8.77 5.60 -1.17
N LYS A 38 -8.49 6.83 -1.59
CA LYS A 38 -9.52 7.86 -1.78
C LYS A 38 -10.54 7.44 -2.84
N LEU A 39 -10.06 6.95 -3.98
CA LEU A 39 -10.92 6.46 -5.05
C LEU A 39 -11.77 5.28 -4.60
N CYS A 40 -11.18 4.32 -3.87
CA CYS A 40 -11.91 3.19 -3.30
C CYS A 40 -13.08 3.68 -2.43
N VAL A 41 -12.84 4.56 -1.46
CA VAL A 41 -13.90 5.08 -0.57
C VAL A 41 -14.95 5.87 -1.35
N GLY A 42 -14.52 6.69 -2.32
CA GLY A 42 -15.44 7.45 -3.17
C GLY A 42 -16.37 6.56 -3.99
N ILE A 43 -15.81 5.53 -4.65
CA ILE A 43 -16.58 4.58 -5.45
C ILE A 43 -17.52 3.77 -4.56
N LEU A 44 -17.05 3.30 -3.40
CA LEU A 44 -17.91 2.59 -2.45
C LEU A 44 -19.11 3.46 -2.03
N GLY A 45 -18.90 4.73 -1.71
CA GLY A 45 -19.98 5.65 -1.35
C GLY A 45 -21.03 5.79 -2.46
N VAL A 46 -20.59 5.97 -3.71
CA VAL A 46 -21.49 6.09 -4.87
C VAL A 46 -22.24 4.77 -5.13
N VAL A 47 -21.55 3.64 -5.11
CA VAL A 47 -22.13 2.32 -5.39
C VAL A 47 -23.15 1.94 -4.31
N VAL A 48 -22.83 2.14 -3.03
CA VAL A 48 -23.77 1.88 -1.93
C VAL A 48 -25.01 2.77 -2.06
N ALA A 49 -24.84 4.07 -2.30
CA ALA A 49 -25.96 4.99 -2.47
C ALA A 49 -26.85 4.63 -3.67
N ALA A 50 -26.24 4.15 -4.77
CA ALA A 50 -26.97 3.70 -5.95
C ALA A 50 -27.76 2.42 -5.67
N LEU A 51 -27.12 1.39 -5.10
CA LEU A 51 -27.76 0.09 -4.82
C LEU A 51 -28.88 0.20 -3.79
N LEU A 52 -28.79 1.12 -2.84
CA LEU A 52 -29.88 1.40 -1.89
C LEU A 52 -31.14 1.98 -2.55
N LYS A 53 -31.02 2.58 -3.74
CA LYS A 53 -32.14 3.17 -4.50
C LYS A 53 -32.73 2.23 -5.55
N VAL A 54 -32.11 1.07 -5.79
CA VAL A 54 -32.61 0.11 -6.78
C VAL A 54 -33.86 -0.59 -6.24
N GLU A 55 -34.90 -0.67 -7.08
CA GLU A 55 -36.11 -1.45 -6.82
C GLU A 55 -36.15 -2.71 -7.71
N PRO A 56 -36.52 -3.89 -7.16
CA PRO A 56 -36.81 -4.16 -5.75
C PRO A 56 -35.56 -3.99 -4.87
N LYS A 57 -35.77 -3.71 -3.58
CA LYS A 57 -34.67 -3.42 -2.63
C LYS A 57 -33.64 -4.55 -2.66
N THR A 58 -32.39 -4.17 -2.94
CA THR A 58 -31.25 -5.11 -2.91
C THR A 58 -30.95 -5.50 -1.46
N SER A 59 -30.63 -6.78 -1.21
CA SER A 59 -30.24 -7.24 0.13
C SER A 59 -28.91 -6.63 0.57
N PHE A 60 -28.72 -6.46 1.88
CA PHE A 60 -27.50 -5.85 2.40
C PHE A 60 -26.27 -6.72 2.14
N SER A 61 -26.44 -8.05 2.06
CA SER A 61 -25.39 -9.02 1.73
C SER A 61 -24.90 -8.86 0.30
N ILE A 62 -25.79 -8.57 -0.66
CA ILE A 62 -25.38 -8.30 -2.05
C ILE A 62 -24.58 -6.99 -2.10
N ILE A 63 -25.04 -5.94 -1.40
CA ILE A 63 -24.32 -4.67 -1.32
C ILE A 63 -22.92 -4.87 -0.70
N ALA A 64 -22.85 -5.62 0.40
CA ALA A 64 -21.60 -5.97 1.07
C ALA A 64 -20.66 -6.77 0.16
N LEU A 65 -21.18 -7.74 -0.60
CA LEU A 65 -20.40 -8.53 -1.55
C LEU A 65 -19.79 -7.66 -2.66
N VAL A 66 -20.57 -6.73 -3.23
CA VAL A 66 -20.06 -5.78 -4.23
C VAL A 66 -18.96 -4.89 -3.62
N CYS A 67 -19.14 -4.43 -2.38
CA CYS A 67 -18.12 -3.64 -1.68
C CYS A 67 -16.83 -4.42 -1.44
N ILE A 68 -16.93 -5.70 -1.09
CA ILE A 68 -15.78 -6.62 -0.94
C ILE A 68 -15.03 -6.73 -2.26
N VAL A 69 -15.72 -7.00 -3.38
CA VAL A 69 -15.09 -7.14 -4.70
C VAL A 69 -14.33 -5.88 -5.10
N ILE A 70 -14.96 -4.71 -4.95
CA ILE A 70 -14.33 -3.41 -5.24
C ILE A 70 -13.09 -3.21 -4.37
N SER A 71 -13.21 -3.46 -3.06
CA SER A 71 -12.12 -3.28 -2.09
C SER A 71 -10.95 -4.22 -2.38
N CYS A 72 -11.21 -5.47 -2.76
CA CYS A 72 -10.19 -6.43 -3.16
C CYS A 72 -9.42 -5.97 -4.41
N GLY A 73 -10.12 -5.43 -5.41
CA GLY A 73 -9.48 -4.87 -6.61
C GLY A 73 -8.50 -3.74 -6.26
N PHE A 74 -8.95 -2.76 -5.48
CA PHE A 74 -8.09 -1.67 -5.02
C PHE A 74 -6.94 -2.13 -4.13
N TRP A 75 -7.18 -3.13 -3.27
CA TRP A 75 -6.14 -3.70 -2.42
C TRP A 75 -5.03 -4.38 -3.23
N ILE A 76 -5.36 -5.06 -4.32
CA ILE A 76 -4.36 -5.64 -5.24
C ILE A 76 -3.52 -4.54 -5.91
N CYS A 77 -4.16 -3.47 -6.39
CA CYS A 77 -3.46 -2.31 -6.97
C CYS A 77 -2.52 -1.67 -5.94
N ASP A 78 -3.00 -1.41 -4.72
CA ASP A 78 -2.21 -0.79 -3.65
C ASP A 78 -1.06 -1.69 -3.20
N THR A 79 -1.27 -3.01 -3.16
CA THR A 79 -0.21 -3.99 -2.84
C THR A 79 0.89 -3.96 -3.90
N THR A 80 0.52 -3.93 -5.18
CA THR A 80 1.48 -3.86 -6.29
C THR A 80 2.31 -2.58 -6.21
N ALA A 81 1.67 -1.43 -5.98
CA ALA A 81 2.35 -0.16 -5.81
C ALA A 81 3.32 -0.21 -4.61
N TYR A 82 2.86 -0.70 -3.45
CA TYR A 82 3.71 -0.84 -2.27
C TYR A 82 4.90 -1.80 -2.47
N PHE A 83 4.71 -2.88 -3.24
CA PHE A 83 5.80 -3.79 -3.58
C PHE A 83 6.94 -3.04 -4.31
N TYR A 84 6.61 -2.23 -5.32
CA TYR A 84 7.58 -1.41 -6.03
C TYR A 84 8.16 -0.29 -5.16
N GLN A 85 7.37 0.31 -4.27
CA GLN A 85 7.88 1.28 -3.29
C GLN A 85 9.01 0.69 -2.45
N LYS A 86 8.84 -0.54 -1.96
CA LYS A 86 9.85 -1.23 -1.15
C LYS A 86 11.03 -1.72 -1.98
N ALA A 87 10.81 -2.11 -3.24
CA ALA A 87 11.90 -2.39 -4.18
C ALA A 87 12.80 -1.16 -4.40
N ASN A 88 12.22 0.01 -4.66
CA ASN A 88 12.98 1.25 -4.82
C ASN A 88 13.76 1.63 -3.56
N ARG A 89 13.15 1.48 -2.38
CA ARG A 89 13.85 1.70 -1.09
C ARG A 89 15.04 0.78 -0.91
N LYS A 90 14.96 -0.47 -1.38
CA LYS A 90 16.09 -1.39 -1.36
C LYS A 90 17.22 -0.91 -2.28
N VAL A 91 16.92 -0.58 -3.54
CA VAL A 91 17.93 -0.07 -4.48
C VAL A 91 18.59 1.19 -3.93
N MET A 92 17.81 2.11 -3.38
CA MET A 92 18.30 3.32 -2.72
C MET A 92 19.26 2.99 -1.56
N SER A 93 18.93 1.99 -0.72
CA SER A 93 19.82 1.52 0.34
C SER A 93 21.13 0.91 -0.19
N ASP A 94 21.06 0.18 -1.30
CA ASP A 94 22.24 -0.44 -1.92
C ASP A 94 23.18 0.63 -2.50
N VAL A 95 22.63 1.66 -3.16
CA VAL A 95 23.41 2.81 -3.67
C VAL A 95 24.06 3.59 -2.52
N ILE A 96 23.32 3.88 -1.44
CA ILE A 96 23.89 4.52 -0.23
C ILE A 96 25.03 3.67 0.35
N SER A 97 24.87 2.34 0.36
CA SER A 97 25.93 1.44 0.83
C SER A 97 27.20 1.55 -0.02
N LYS A 98 27.07 1.66 -1.35
CA LYS A 98 28.22 1.84 -2.26
C LYS A 98 28.96 3.15 -1.99
N ILE A 99 28.25 4.27 -1.86
CA ILE A 99 28.85 5.58 -1.54
C ILE A 99 29.60 5.50 -0.20
N LYS A 100 29.00 4.88 0.82
CA LYS A 100 29.64 4.70 2.14
C LYS A 100 30.92 3.88 2.05
N THR A 101 30.89 2.76 1.32
CA THR A 101 32.07 1.90 1.13
C THR A 101 33.20 2.64 0.44
N ARG A 102 32.91 3.42 -0.62
CA ARG A 102 33.94 4.23 -1.31
C ARG A 102 34.56 5.31 -0.43
N ASN A 103 33.79 5.83 0.53
CA ASN A 103 34.21 6.92 1.42
C ASN A 103 34.62 6.43 2.82
N GLU A 104 34.84 5.12 3.00
CA GLU A 104 35.29 4.49 4.26
C GLU A 104 34.41 4.83 5.50
N VAL A 105 33.12 5.12 5.27
CA VAL A 105 32.19 5.51 6.33
C VAL A 105 31.70 4.27 7.07
N LYS A 106 32.25 4.02 8.27
CA LYS A 106 31.87 2.90 9.16
C LYS A 106 30.55 3.14 9.91
N ILE A 107 29.46 3.38 9.19
CA ILE A 107 28.10 3.41 9.75
C ILE A 107 27.39 2.15 9.28
N GLU A 108 27.05 1.26 10.22
CA GLU A 108 26.24 0.07 9.92
C GLU A 108 24.94 0.47 9.23
N ASN A 109 24.77 0.03 7.99
CA ASN A 109 23.47 0.05 7.35
C ASN A 109 22.76 -1.27 7.66
N LYS A 110 21.55 -1.18 8.19
CA LYS A 110 20.63 -2.31 8.17
C LYS A 110 20.30 -2.58 6.70
N SER A 111 20.86 -3.64 6.13
CA SER A 111 20.50 -4.05 4.78
C SER A 111 19.00 -4.34 4.75
N LEU A 112 18.28 -3.69 3.85
CA LEU A 112 16.86 -3.95 3.69
C LEU A 112 16.69 -5.36 3.12
N LYS A 113 15.99 -6.22 3.86
CA LYS A 113 15.73 -7.62 3.44
C LYS A 113 15.02 -7.64 2.08
N VAL A 114 15.29 -8.70 1.31
CA VAL A 114 14.65 -9.00 0.02
C VAL A 114 13.12 -8.96 0.20
N ASN A 115 12.44 -8.31 -0.73
CA ASN A 115 11.01 -8.06 -0.63
C ASN A 115 10.21 -9.36 -0.82
N SER A 116 9.26 -9.62 0.07
CA SER A 116 8.28 -10.70 -0.09
C SER A 116 6.92 -10.11 -0.45
N TRP A 117 6.28 -10.67 -1.47
CA TRP A 117 4.92 -10.31 -1.87
C TRP A 117 3.92 -10.43 -0.73
N SER A 118 4.08 -11.45 0.14
CA SER A 118 3.25 -11.62 1.33
C SER A 118 3.39 -10.43 2.30
N GLN A 119 4.61 -9.91 2.50
CA GLN A 119 4.82 -8.74 3.35
C GLN A 119 4.26 -7.46 2.75
N ALA A 120 4.16 -7.37 1.42
CA ALA A 120 3.53 -6.23 0.76
C ALA A 120 2.00 -6.29 0.92
N PHE A 121 1.43 -7.49 0.82
CA PHE A 121 -0.01 -7.73 0.92
C PHE A 121 -0.54 -7.49 2.35
N PHE A 122 0.22 -7.90 3.36
CA PHE A 122 -0.12 -7.71 4.79
C PHE A 122 0.49 -6.47 5.43
N ASN A 123 0.69 -5.42 4.64
CA ASN A 123 1.31 -4.21 5.14
C ASN A 123 0.36 -3.34 5.99
N ARG A 124 0.93 -2.56 6.92
CA ARG A 124 0.19 -1.60 7.75
C ARG A 124 -0.59 -0.56 6.94
N SER A 125 -0.13 -0.22 5.73
CA SER A 125 -0.88 0.67 4.83
C SER A 125 -2.24 0.11 4.38
N MET A 126 -2.46 -1.20 4.52
CA MET A 126 -3.66 -1.90 4.06
C MET A 126 -4.80 -1.91 5.08
N HIS A 127 -4.64 -1.26 6.24
CA HIS A 127 -5.67 -1.25 7.30
C HIS A 127 -7.04 -0.76 6.85
N LEU A 128 -7.11 0.16 5.88
CA LEU A 128 -8.38 0.62 5.34
C LEU A 128 -9.18 -0.54 4.71
N TYR A 129 -8.52 -1.39 3.93
CA TYR A 129 -9.18 -2.52 3.27
C TYR A 129 -9.62 -3.57 4.31
N TYR A 130 -8.79 -3.86 5.32
CA TYR A 130 -9.18 -4.74 6.41
C TYR A 130 -10.41 -4.23 7.17
N TYR A 131 -10.47 -2.93 7.42
CA TYR A 131 -11.62 -2.31 8.06
C TYR A 131 -12.89 -2.47 7.21
N ILE A 132 -12.82 -2.14 5.92
CA ILE A 132 -13.97 -2.28 5.01
C ILE A 132 -14.44 -3.73 4.92
N LEU A 133 -13.50 -4.68 4.76
CA LEU A 133 -13.83 -6.11 4.71
C LEU A 133 -14.48 -6.56 6.02
N SER A 134 -13.93 -6.19 7.17
CA SER A 134 -14.50 -6.53 8.48
C SER A 134 -15.94 -6.05 8.61
N VAL A 135 -16.22 -4.79 8.22
CA VAL A 135 -17.59 -4.24 8.25
C VAL A 135 -18.51 -5.03 7.32
N CYS A 136 -18.08 -5.32 6.10
CA CYS A 136 -18.88 -6.08 5.14
C CYS A 136 -19.18 -7.51 5.64
N PHE A 137 -18.19 -8.19 6.22
CA PHE A 137 -18.38 -9.50 6.83
C PHE A 137 -19.37 -9.47 7.99
N THR A 138 -19.29 -8.47 8.87
CA THR A 138 -20.26 -8.31 9.96
C THR A 138 -21.68 -8.12 9.44
N VAL A 139 -21.88 -7.31 8.39
CA VAL A 139 -23.20 -7.12 7.76
C VAL A 139 -23.77 -8.43 7.23
N ILE A 140 -22.95 -9.21 6.52
CA ILE A 140 -23.37 -10.52 5.98
C ILE A 140 -23.75 -11.48 7.12
N LEU A 141 -22.95 -11.53 8.19
CA LEU A 141 -23.24 -12.40 9.33
C LEU A 141 -24.53 -12.01 10.04
N LEU A 142 -24.76 -10.71 10.26
CA LEU A 142 -25.97 -10.21 10.90
C LEU A 142 -27.22 -10.53 10.07
N GLU A 143 -27.19 -10.28 8.76
CA GLU A 143 -28.35 -10.56 7.91
C GLU A 143 -28.68 -12.06 7.84
N ASN A 144 -27.66 -12.92 7.75
CA ASN A 144 -27.87 -14.38 7.80
C ASN A 144 -28.40 -14.84 9.15
N PHE A 145 -27.92 -14.28 10.26
CA PHE A 145 -28.40 -14.59 11.60
C PHE A 145 -29.88 -14.20 11.78
N PHE A 146 -30.26 -12.98 11.38
CA PHE A 146 -31.65 -12.53 11.40
C PHE A 146 -32.56 -13.35 10.50
N TRP A 147 -32.05 -13.83 9.36
CA TRP A 147 -32.82 -14.69 8.47
C TRP A 147 -33.09 -16.06 9.10
N VAL A 148 -32.08 -16.65 9.78
CA VAL A 148 -32.25 -17.89 10.55
C VAL A 148 -33.30 -17.72 11.65
N GLU A 149 -33.23 -16.66 12.47
CA GLU A 149 -34.23 -16.42 13.54
C GLU A 149 -35.67 -16.25 13.03
N ARG A 150 -35.87 -15.75 11.80
CA ARG A 150 -37.21 -15.56 11.25
C ARG A 150 -37.82 -16.85 10.68
N THR A 151 -37.01 -17.88 10.46
CA THR A 151 -37.43 -19.13 9.79
C THR A 151 -37.67 -20.28 10.76
N TYR A 152 -37.30 -20.13 12.03
CA TYR A 152 -37.56 -21.05 13.15
C TYR A 152 -38.57 -20.45 14.13
#